data_AF-A0A5C0SD64-F1
#
_entry.id   AF-A0A5C0SD64-F1
#
_cell.length_a   1.000
_cell.length_b   1.000
_cell.length_c   1.000
_cell.angle_alpha   90.00
_cell.angle_beta   90.00
_cell.angle_gamma   90.00
#
_symmetry.space_group_name_H-M   'P 1'
#
loop_
_entity.id
_entity.type
_entity.pdbx_description
1 polymer ?
#
loop_
_entity_poly.entity_id
_entity_poly.type
_entity_poly.pdbx_seq_one_letter_code
_entity_poly.pdbx_strand_id
1 'polypeptide(L)'
;MGGIIILKIIVANNAGFCFGVKQAMNKTINTIGNTNNKKVYTYGPLIHNDQVIEKLESMGISAIKNVKDAKDNIMIIRSHGVSLKIYDLSNENNIEIIDATCPFVRNVQKIVKEYYDKDYGIVIVGNPNHPEVIGINGWCNNNAYIVQELKDIDIIKNCEKICVVAQTTITLELWNSVVKKLEEKVEVLKKFNTICTATKERQESCAEVAKQVDAMIVIGGYHSSNTQKLVQISKKYCPNTYHIEIAEELPIVQLKNLNKIGVTAGASTPDWIIKEAIEKMNNMEKENNSMMDMMEEIENTLRVPRRGTTVKGTVIHVTDDEIMVNIGYKSDGIIPKSEISNDPFVNPHQIAKEGDEIEAYVLRTDDGEGNILLSKKRIDIEKKLGNIRRSS
;
A
#
# COMPACT_ATOMS: atom_id res chain seq x y z
N MET A 1 28.81 11.06 2.42
CA MET A 1 27.88 10.36 3.32
C MET A 1 26.48 10.45 2.73
N GLY A 2 26.17 9.61 1.75
CA GLY A 2 24.78 9.36 1.34
C GLY A 2 24.32 8.16 2.16
N GLY A 3 23.48 8.39 3.17
CA GLY A 3 22.89 7.27 3.92
C GLY A 3 21.96 6.50 2.98
N ILE A 4 21.96 5.17 3.08
CA ILE A 4 20.98 4.31 2.42
C ILE A 4 19.59 4.80 2.86
N ILE A 5 18.82 5.33 1.91
CA ILE A 5 17.46 5.78 2.15
C ILE A 5 16.59 4.53 2.17
N ILE A 6 16.20 4.11 3.38
CA ILE A 6 15.28 2.98 3.56
C ILE A 6 13.85 3.45 3.24
N LEU A 7 13.19 2.74 2.32
CA LEU A 7 11.79 2.95 1.98
C LEU A 7 10.92 2.66 3.19
N LYS A 8 10.24 3.67 3.72
CA LYS A 8 9.32 3.50 4.84
C LYS A 8 7.89 3.36 4.33
N ILE A 9 7.34 2.16 4.43
CA ILE A 9 5.92 1.89 4.15
C ILE A 9 5.09 2.11 5.42
N ILE A 10 4.07 2.96 5.35
CA ILE A 10 3.14 3.24 6.44
C ILE A 10 1.75 2.76 6.05
N VAL A 11 1.27 1.69 6.68
CA VAL A 11 -0.08 1.17 6.44
C VAL A 11 -1.06 1.84 7.40
N ALA A 12 -2.17 2.36 6.86
CA ALA A 12 -3.27 2.89 7.67
C ALA A 12 -3.87 1.78 8.56
N ASN A 13 -4.07 2.07 9.84
CA ASN A 13 -4.52 1.11 10.86
C ASN A 13 -5.80 0.37 10.49
N ASN A 14 -6.71 1.04 9.77
CA ASN A 14 -8.01 0.50 9.39
C ASN A 14 -8.07 0.08 7.91
N ALA A 15 -6.94 -0.25 7.28
CA ALA A 15 -6.92 -0.74 5.90
C ALA A 15 -7.59 -2.12 5.77
N GLY A 16 -8.30 -2.33 4.66
CA GLY A 16 -8.85 -3.63 4.28
C GLY A 16 -10.22 -3.93 4.88
N PHE A 17 -10.57 -5.23 4.95
CA PHE A 17 -11.90 -5.70 5.29
C PHE A 17 -12.47 -5.11 6.59
N CYS A 18 -13.68 -4.53 6.49
CA CYS A 18 -14.45 -4.14 7.67
C CYS A 18 -15.19 -5.34 8.29
N PHE A 19 -15.70 -5.17 9.51
CA PHE A 19 -16.48 -6.20 10.21
C PHE A 19 -17.64 -6.76 9.37
N GLY A 20 -18.41 -5.89 8.69
CA GLY A 20 -19.55 -6.31 7.87
C GLY A 20 -19.15 -7.20 6.70
N VAL A 21 -18.02 -6.88 6.04
CA VAL A 21 -17.47 -7.69 4.95
C VAL A 21 -16.93 -9.02 5.46
N LYS A 22 -16.18 -9.02 6.58
CA LYS A 22 -15.70 -10.27 7.21
C LYS A 22 -16.86 -11.19 7.59
N GLN A 23 -17.92 -10.64 8.17
CA GLN A 23 -19.12 -11.40 8.52
C GLN A 23 -19.81 -11.97 7.28
N ALA A 24 -19.94 -11.18 6.21
CA ALA A 24 -20.55 -11.65 4.97
C ALA A 24 -19.75 -12.80 4.35
N MET A 25 -18.42 -12.65 4.25
CA MET A 25 -17.52 -13.70 3.78
C MET A 25 -17.62 -14.98 4.62
N ASN A 26 -17.58 -14.86 5.96
CA ASN A 26 -17.66 -16.01 6.85
C ASN A 26 -18.99 -16.74 6.73
N LYS A 27 -20.11 -16.00 6.66
CA LYS A 27 -21.44 -16.60 6.42
C LYS A 27 -21.45 -17.37 5.10
N THR A 28 -20.95 -16.76 4.04
CA THR A 28 -20.89 -17.36 2.71
C THR A 28 -20.07 -18.65 2.70
N ILE A 29 -18.86 -18.63 3.26
CA ILE A 29 -17.98 -19.81 3.30
C ILE A 29 -18.59 -20.93 4.16
N ASN A 30 -19.17 -20.59 5.31
CA ASN A 30 -19.79 -21.57 6.20
C ASN A 30 -21.02 -22.25 5.59
N THR A 31 -21.76 -21.56 4.71
CA THR A 31 -22.90 -22.14 4.00
C THR A 31 -22.49 -23.29 3.08
N ILE A 32 -21.30 -23.22 2.46
CA ILE A 32 -20.79 -24.26 1.54
C ILE A 32 -20.65 -25.61 2.26
N GLY A 33 -20.29 -25.60 3.54
CA GLY A 33 -20.09 -26.82 4.31
C GLY A 33 -21.38 -27.62 4.60
N ASN A 34 -22.56 -27.02 4.47
CA ASN A 34 -23.83 -27.59 4.93
C ASN A 34 -25.01 -27.26 3.99
N THR A 35 -24.95 -27.69 2.73
CA THR A 35 -25.93 -27.28 1.70
C THR A 35 -27.08 -28.25 1.45
N ASN A 36 -27.05 -29.48 1.99
CA ASN A 36 -28.04 -30.53 1.70
C ASN A 36 -28.31 -30.71 0.18
N ASN A 37 -27.26 -30.79 -0.64
CA ASN A 37 -27.31 -30.87 -2.11
C ASN A 37 -27.90 -29.65 -2.85
N LYS A 38 -28.20 -28.54 -2.16
CA LYS A 38 -28.61 -27.29 -2.81
C LYS A 38 -27.42 -26.55 -3.39
N LYS A 39 -27.62 -25.85 -4.51
CA LYS A 39 -26.68 -24.86 -5.02
C LYS A 39 -26.74 -23.60 -4.16
N VAL A 40 -25.64 -22.86 -4.13
CA VAL A 40 -25.52 -21.62 -3.37
C VAL A 40 -25.26 -20.48 -4.34
N TYR A 41 -26.10 -19.45 -4.27
CA TYR A 41 -25.98 -18.25 -5.10
C TYR A 41 -25.84 -17.01 -4.23
N THR A 42 -25.23 -15.96 -4.77
CA THR A 42 -25.27 -14.61 -4.17
C THR A 42 -26.19 -13.72 -4.99
N TYR A 43 -27.03 -12.91 -4.34
CA TYR A 43 -27.86 -11.93 -5.05
C TYR A 43 -27.05 -10.68 -5.39
N GLY A 44 -26.53 -10.64 -6.61
CA GLY A 44 -25.46 -9.76 -7.04
C GLY A 44 -24.12 -10.09 -6.35
N PRO A 45 -23.05 -9.32 -6.65
CA PRO A 45 -21.76 -9.51 -5.99
C PRO A 45 -21.88 -9.39 -4.47
N LEU A 46 -21.29 -10.35 -3.74
CA LEU A 46 -21.29 -10.37 -2.27
C LEU A 46 -20.68 -9.08 -1.70
N ILE A 47 -19.58 -8.65 -2.31
CA ILE A 47 -18.87 -7.39 -2.08
C ILE A 47 -18.37 -6.81 -3.41
N HIS A 48 -17.95 -5.56 -3.41
CA HIS A 48 -17.36 -4.89 -4.57
C HIS A 48 -15.84 -5.12 -4.63
N ASN A 49 -15.43 -6.34 -4.97
CA ASN A 49 -14.03 -6.72 -5.19
C ASN A 49 -13.96 -7.96 -6.11
N ASP A 50 -13.35 -7.80 -7.28
CA ASP A 50 -13.39 -8.79 -8.35
C ASP A 50 -12.59 -10.05 -8.00
N GLN A 51 -11.45 -9.91 -7.32
CA GLN A 51 -10.63 -11.05 -6.87
C GLN A 51 -11.38 -11.94 -5.87
N VAL A 52 -12.23 -11.35 -5.03
CA VAL A 52 -13.09 -12.11 -4.10
C VAL A 52 -14.25 -12.77 -4.86
N ILE A 53 -14.81 -12.13 -5.89
CA ILE A 53 -15.86 -12.73 -6.73
C ILE A 53 -15.31 -13.97 -7.43
N GLU A 54 -14.15 -13.87 -8.09
CA GLU A 54 -13.48 -14.99 -8.76
C GLU A 54 -13.19 -16.15 -7.80
N LYS A 55 -12.73 -15.84 -6.59
CA LYS A 55 -12.50 -16.84 -5.54
C LYS A 55 -13.79 -17.56 -5.15
N LEU A 56 -14.90 -16.85 -4.98
CA LEU A 56 -16.20 -17.47 -4.66
C LEU A 56 -16.72 -18.33 -5.81
N GLU A 57 -16.52 -17.90 -7.06
CA GLU A 57 -16.88 -18.67 -8.24
C GLU A 57 -16.09 -19.99 -8.34
N SER A 58 -14.79 -19.97 -8.03
CA SER A 58 -13.98 -21.19 -7.94
C SER A 58 -14.43 -22.17 -6.84
N MET A 59 -15.16 -21.66 -5.84
CA MET A 59 -15.77 -22.45 -4.76
C MET A 59 -17.21 -22.88 -5.10
N GLY A 60 -17.69 -22.62 -6.32
CA GLY A 60 -19.01 -23.01 -6.80
C GLY A 60 -20.14 -22.04 -6.44
N ILE A 61 -19.82 -20.81 -5.98
CA ILE A 61 -20.81 -19.78 -5.67
C ILE A 61 -20.84 -18.74 -6.78
N SER A 62 -21.93 -18.72 -7.54
CA SER A 62 -22.14 -17.74 -8.60
C SER A 62 -23.05 -16.59 -8.15
N ALA A 63 -22.78 -15.39 -8.66
CA ALA A 63 -23.66 -14.24 -8.49
C ALA A 63 -24.81 -14.27 -9.50
N ILE A 64 -26.04 -14.11 -9.03
CA ILE A 64 -27.26 -14.03 -9.85
C ILE A 64 -27.85 -12.62 -9.81
N LYS A 65 -28.57 -12.25 -10.88
CA LYS A 65 -29.28 -10.95 -10.96
C LYS A 65 -30.78 -11.11 -10.77
N ASN A 66 -31.33 -12.27 -11.11
CA ASN A 66 -32.75 -12.57 -10.95
C ASN A 66 -32.95 -13.56 -9.80
N VAL A 67 -33.83 -13.22 -8.85
CA VAL A 67 -34.14 -14.06 -7.68
C VAL A 67 -34.55 -15.47 -8.10
N LYS A 68 -35.29 -15.60 -9.22
CA LYS A 68 -35.79 -16.89 -9.71
C LYS A 68 -34.69 -17.87 -10.11
N ASP A 69 -33.47 -17.40 -10.39
CA ASP A 69 -32.34 -18.24 -10.74
C ASP A 69 -31.90 -19.12 -9.55
N ALA A 70 -32.25 -18.74 -8.32
CA ALA A 70 -32.01 -19.51 -7.10
C ALA A 70 -33.24 -20.31 -6.61
N LYS A 71 -34.26 -20.53 -7.45
CA LYS A 71 -35.44 -21.33 -7.09
C LYS A 71 -35.04 -22.69 -6.49
N ASP A 72 -35.67 -23.09 -5.39
CA ASP A 72 -35.40 -24.34 -4.64
C ASP A 72 -33.96 -24.47 -4.08
N ASN A 73 -33.16 -23.41 -4.14
CA ASN A 73 -31.76 -23.38 -3.75
C ASN A 73 -31.51 -22.35 -2.63
N ILE A 74 -30.25 -22.18 -2.25
CA ILE A 74 -29.83 -21.22 -1.22
C ILE A 74 -29.41 -19.92 -1.90
N MET A 75 -29.93 -18.79 -1.41
CA MET A 75 -29.53 -17.45 -1.84
C MET A 75 -28.96 -16.65 -0.68
N ILE A 76 -27.73 -16.16 -0.88
CA ILE A 76 -27.05 -15.30 0.07
C ILE A 76 -27.32 -13.84 -0.29
N ILE A 77 -27.86 -13.10 0.67
CA ILE A 77 -28.03 -11.65 0.55
C ILE A 77 -26.70 -10.97 0.88
N ARG A 78 -26.24 -10.12 -0.05
CA ARG A 78 -24.98 -9.36 0.08
C ARG A 78 -24.96 -8.40 1.27
N SER A 79 -23.75 -8.02 1.68
CA SER A 79 -23.50 -7.10 2.81
C SER A 79 -24.21 -5.75 2.73
N HIS A 80 -24.46 -5.26 1.51
CA HIS A 80 -25.19 -4.03 1.20
C HIS A 80 -26.71 -4.12 1.41
N GLY A 81 -27.24 -5.31 1.71
CA GLY A 81 -28.67 -5.54 1.81
C GLY A 81 -29.42 -5.49 0.48
N VAL A 82 -30.72 -5.74 0.56
CA VAL A 82 -31.66 -5.73 -0.56
C VAL A 82 -33.00 -5.12 -0.16
N SER A 83 -33.81 -4.78 -1.17
CA SER A 83 -35.20 -4.35 -1.01
C SER A 83 -36.05 -5.42 -0.31
N LEU A 84 -37.09 -5.00 0.42
CA LEU A 84 -38.01 -5.89 1.12
C LEU A 84 -38.66 -6.91 0.16
N LYS A 85 -38.98 -6.48 -1.07
CA LYS A 85 -39.57 -7.33 -2.12
C LYS A 85 -38.73 -8.58 -2.45
N ILE A 86 -37.40 -8.52 -2.27
CA ILE A 86 -36.53 -9.67 -2.54
C ILE A 86 -36.77 -10.79 -1.51
N TYR A 87 -37.09 -10.45 -0.26
CA TYR A 87 -37.45 -11.43 0.76
C TYR A 87 -38.78 -12.11 0.42
N ASP A 88 -39.78 -11.33 0.01
CA ASP A 88 -41.09 -11.85 -0.39
C ASP A 88 -40.96 -12.81 -1.59
N LEU A 89 -40.27 -12.37 -2.65
CA LEU A 89 -40.00 -13.20 -3.83
C LEU A 89 -39.23 -14.48 -3.50
N SER A 90 -38.31 -14.44 -2.53
CA SER A 90 -37.55 -15.62 -2.13
C SER A 90 -38.44 -16.65 -1.45
N ASN A 91 -39.34 -16.20 -0.58
CA ASN A 91 -40.33 -17.06 0.07
C ASN A 91 -41.27 -17.71 -0.96
N GLU A 92 -41.77 -16.92 -1.91
CA GLU A 92 -42.64 -17.41 -3.01
C GLU A 92 -41.98 -18.46 -3.91
N ASN A 93 -40.64 -18.44 -4.02
CA ASN A 93 -39.87 -19.33 -4.90
C ASN A 93 -39.13 -20.45 -4.13
N ASN A 94 -39.52 -20.73 -2.88
CA ASN A 94 -38.92 -21.76 -2.04
C ASN A 94 -37.39 -21.62 -1.92
N ILE A 95 -36.91 -20.37 -1.81
CA ILE A 95 -35.49 -20.03 -1.72
C ILE A 95 -35.11 -19.88 -0.26
N GLU A 96 -34.10 -20.62 0.15
CA GLU A 96 -33.53 -20.49 1.49
C GLU A 96 -32.60 -19.27 1.55
N ILE A 97 -32.97 -18.26 2.34
CA ILE A 97 -32.16 -17.05 2.49
C ILE A 97 -31.12 -17.21 3.59
N ILE A 98 -29.85 -16.98 3.23
CA ILE A 98 -28.79 -16.68 4.18
C ILE A 98 -28.51 -15.18 4.13
N ASP A 99 -28.97 -14.46 5.13
CA ASP A 99 -28.85 -13.00 5.13
C ASP A 99 -27.48 -12.55 5.66
N ALA A 100 -26.62 -12.08 4.74
CA ALA A 100 -25.30 -11.55 5.04
C ALA A 100 -25.27 -10.01 5.10
N THR A 101 -26.42 -9.34 5.13
CA THR A 101 -26.53 -7.88 5.29
C THR A 101 -25.81 -7.41 6.54
N CYS A 102 -25.01 -6.35 6.39
CA CYS A 102 -24.32 -5.74 7.52
C CYS A 102 -25.34 -5.22 8.56
N PRO A 103 -25.15 -5.48 9.87
CA PRO A 103 -26.07 -4.99 10.90
C PRO A 103 -26.31 -3.48 10.89
N PHE A 104 -25.29 -2.68 10.52
CA PHE A 104 -25.43 -1.23 10.37
C PHE A 104 -26.39 -0.87 9.22
N VAL A 105 -26.26 -1.54 8.06
CA VAL A 105 -27.18 -1.35 6.92
C VAL A 105 -28.60 -1.78 7.29
N ARG A 106 -28.74 -2.94 7.96
CA ARG A 106 -30.03 -3.43 8.46
C ARG A 106 -30.70 -2.41 9.38
N ASN A 107 -29.93 -1.72 10.22
CA ASN A 107 -30.46 -0.67 11.09
C ASN A 107 -31.01 0.51 10.28
N VAL A 108 -30.33 0.95 9.23
CA VAL A 108 -30.83 2.02 8.33
C VAL A 108 -32.14 1.61 7.68
N GLN A 109 -32.23 0.37 7.17
CA GLN A 109 -33.44 -0.18 6.58
C GLN A 109 -34.63 -0.18 7.56
N LYS A 110 -34.39 -0.54 8.83
CA LYS A 110 -35.41 -0.51 9.89
C LYS A 110 -35.88 0.92 10.18
N ILE A 111 -34.95 1.88 10.31
CA ILE A 111 -35.28 3.30 10.52
C ILE A 111 -36.13 3.83 9.37
N VAL A 112 -35.72 3.58 8.13
CA VAL A 112 -36.46 4.02 6.94
C VAL A 112 -37.86 3.46 6.92
N LYS A 113 -38.03 2.16 7.19
CA LYS A 113 -39.35 1.53 7.27
C LYS A 113 -40.22 2.14 8.38
N GLU A 114 -39.66 2.31 9.58
CA GLU A 114 -40.38 2.88 10.72
C GLU A 114 -40.90 4.29 10.44
N TYR A 115 -40.08 5.15 9.87
CA TYR A 115 -40.47 6.54 9.60
C TYR A 115 -41.35 6.68 8.37
N TYR A 116 -41.18 5.80 7.38
CA TYR A 116 -42.10 5.71 6.25
C TYR A 116 -43.51 5.32 6.72
N ASP A 117 -43.62 4.36 7.64
CA ASP A 117 -44.89 3.94 8.24
C ASP A 117 -45.51 5.01 9.17
N LYS A 118 -44.75 6.06 9.51
CA LYS A 118 -45.20 7.23 10.27
C LYS A 118 -45.49 8.45 9.37
N ASP A 119 -45.61 8.24 8.06
CA ASP A 119 -45.87 9.26 7.04
C ASP A 119 -44.80 10.36 6.95
N TYR A 120 -43.54 10.06 7.27
CA TYR A 120 -42.42 10.97 6.99
C TYR A 120 -41.96 10.84 5.54
N GLY A 121 -41.62 11.97 4.92
CA GLY A 121 -40.82 11.98 3.70
C GLY A 121 -39.43 11.41 3.99
N ILE A 122 -38.96 10.46 3.19
CA ILE A 122 -37.65 9.84 3.38
C ILE A 122 -36.61 10.53 2.50
N VAL A 123 -35.49 10.93 3.09
CA VAL A 123 -34.31 11.41 2.38
C VAL A 123 -33.14 10.48 2.66
N ILE A 124 -32.50 9.97 1.61
CA ILE A 124 -31.29 9.16 1.70
C ILE A 124 -30.14 9.95 1.11
N VAL A 125 -29.16 10.30 1.94
CA VAL A 125 -27.93 10.95 1.48
C VAL A 125 -26.97 9.88 0.98
N GLY A 126 -26.71 9.82 -0.32
CA GLY A 126 -25.91 8.75 -0.92
C GLY A 126 -26.02 8.70 -2.44
N ASN A 127 -25.32 7.73 -3.05
CA ASN A 127 -25.36 7.53 -4.50
C ASN A 127 -26.61 6.71 -4.90
N PRO A 128 -27.51 7.22 -5.76
CA PRO A 128 -28.75 6.55 -6.16
C PRO A 128 -28.53 5.22 -6.87
N ASN A 129 -27.38 5.04 -7.52
CA ASN A 129 -27.04 3.82 -8.23
C ASN A 129 -26.35 2.78 -7.33
N HIS A 130 -26.08 3.10 -6.06
CA HIS A 130 -25.36 2.20 -5.18
C HIS A 130 -26.29 1.10 -4.62
N PRO A 131 -25.87 -0.18 -4.62
CA PRO A 131 -26.61 -1.31 -4.06
C PRO A 131 -27.25 -1.08 -2.69
N GLU A 132 -26.51 -0.46 -1.78
CA GLU A 132 -26.98 -0.13 -0.43
C GLU A 132 -28.14 0.88 -0.45
N VAL A 133 -28.04 1.94 -1.26
CA VAL A 133 -29.08 2.97 -1.36
C VAL A 133 -30.34 2.41 -2.02
N ILE A 134 -30.18 1.60 -3.08
CA ILE A 134 -31.29 0.86 -3.70
C ILE A 134 -31.93 -0.07 -2.68
N GLY A 135 -31.11 -0.79 -1.92
CA GLY A 135 -31.54 -1.69 -0.86
C GLY A 135 -32.25 -0.99 0.30
N ILE A 136 -31.89 0.25 0.64
CA ILE A 136 -32.56 1.06 1.66
C ILE A 136 -33.87 1.65 1.10
N ASN A 137 -33.85 2.21 -0.11
CA ASN A 137 -35.04 2.82 -0.73
C ASN A 137 -36.17 1.80 -0.92
N GLY A 138 -35.82 0.53 -1.14
CA GLY A 138 -36.77 -0.58 -1.20
C GLY A 138 -37.55 -0.84 0.10
N TRP A 139 -37.20 -0.23 1.23
CA TRP A 139 -37.90 -0.34 2.52
C TRP A 139 -38.92 0.76 2.75
N CYS A 140 -39.01 1.73 1.84
CA CYS A 140 -40.02 2.78 1.79
C CYS A 140 -40.72 2.82 0.42
N ASN A 141 -40.98 1.65 -0.18
CA ASN A 141 -41.62 1.51 -1.50
C ASN A 141 -40.96 2.32 -2.63
N ASN A 142 -39.65 2.54 -2.54
CA ASN A 142 -38.87 3.37 -3.46
C ASN A 142 -39.27 4.85 -3.50
N ASN A 143 -39.95 5.36 -2.46
CA ASN A 143 -40.44 6.75 -2.39
C ASN A 143 -39.43 7.74 -1.79
N ALA A 144 -38.19 7.34 -1.48
CA ALA A 144 -37.21 8.26 -0.92
C ALA A 144 -36.67 9.25 -1.96
N TYR A 145 -36.40 10.47 -1.51
CA TYR A 145 -35.55 11.43 -2.23
C TYR A 145 -34.08 11.08 -1.98
N ILE A 146 -33.30 10.90 -3.05
CA ILE A 146 -31.89 10.54 -2.94
C ILE A 146 -31.03 11.76 -3.24
N VAL A 147 -30.19 12.15 -2.28
CA VAL A 147 -29.32 13.34 -2.36
C VAL A 147 -27.88 12.86 -2.43
N GLN A 148 -27.25 12.92 -3.60
CA GLN A 148 -25.84 12.56 -3.77
C GLN A 148 -24.92 13.76 -3.50
N GLU A 149 -25.39 14.96 -3.78
CA GLU A 149 -24.68 16.22 -3.62
C GLU A 149 -25.63 17.35 -3.24
N LEU A 150 -25.08 18.49 -2.77
CA LEU A 150 -25.87 19.56 -2.17
C LEU A 150 -26.94 20.13 -3.11
N LYS A 151 -26.68 20.14 -4.42
CA LYS A 151 -27.62 20.61 -5.45
C LYS A 151 -28.87 19.72 -5.58
N ASP A 152 -28.82 18.47 -5.15
CA ASP A 152 -29.95 17.54 -5.26
C ASP A 152 -31.04 17.87 -4.24
N ILE A 153 -30.80 18.75 -3.26
CA ILE A 153 -31.79 19.16 -2.25
C ILE A 153 -33.03 19.80 -2.87
N ASP A 154 -32.89 20.37 -4.08
CA ASP A 154 -33.99 21.02 -4.77
C ASP A 154 -35.06 20.04 -5.26
N ILE A 155 -34.74 18.75 -5.40
CA ILE A 155 -35.73 17.71 -5.77
C ILE A 155 -36.75 17.44 -4.65
N ILE A 156 -36.41 17.81 -3.42
CA ILE A 156 -37.22 17.58 -2.23
C ILE A 156 -38.40 18.53 -2.29
N LYS A 157 -39.60 17.96 -2.49
CA LYS A 157 -40.88 18.70 -2.49
C LYS A 157 -41.22 19.18 -1.08
N ASN A 158 -42.21 20.06 -0.95
CA ASN A 158 -42.71 20.51 0.35
C ASN A 158 -43.24 19.33 1.17
N CYS A 159 -42.39 18.79 2.05
CA CYS A 159 -42.72 17.79 3.04
C CYS A 159 -42.64 18.45 4.42
N GLU A 160 -43.72 18.44 5.18
CA GLU A 160 -43.75 18.99 6.55
C GLU A 160 -42.82 18.21 7.49
N LYS A 161 -42.74 16.88 7.29
CA LYS A 161 -41.96 15.96 8.12
C LYS A 161 -40.99 15.17 7.26
N ILE A 162 -39.70 15.24 7.57
CA ILE A 162 -38.66 14.47 6.89
C ILE A 162 -37.85 13.62 7.87
N CYS A 163 -37.59 12.37 7.47
CA CYS A 163 -36.58 11.52 8.06
C CYS A 163 -35.39 11.44 7.10
N VAL A 164 -34.21 11.87 7.55
CA VAL A 164 -32.97 11.82 6.78
C VAL A 164 -32.02 10.78 7.35
N VAL A 165 -31.53 9.89 6.47
CA VAL A 165 -30.53 8.87 6.75
C VAL A 165 -29.34 9.01 5.77
N ALA A 166 -28.20 8.47 6.14
CA ALA A 166 -27.00 8.40 5.31
C ALA A 166 -26.73 6.99 4.79
N GLN A 167 -26.26 6.89 3.55
CA GLN A 167 -25.51 5.71 3.12
C GLN A 167 -24.26 5.58 4.01
N THR A 168 -23.97 4.37 4.47
CA THR A 168 -22.95 4.10 5.51
C THR A 168 -21.54 4.53 5.14
N THR A 169 -21.26 4.72 3.83
CA THR A 169 -19.95 5.01 3.26
C THR A 169 -19.74 6.46 2.78
N ILE A 170 -20.69 7.38 3.02
CA ILE A 170 -20.51 8.80 2.66
C ILE A 170 -19.55 9.51 3.63
N THR A 171 -19.17 10.75 3.30
CA THR A 171 -18.36 11.60 4.17
C THR A 171 -19.24 12.37 5.17
N LEU A 172 -18.68 12.67 6.34
CA LEU A 172 -19.36 13.49 7.35
C LEU A 172 -19.59 14.94 6.86
N GLU A 173 -18.70 15.44 6.01
CA GLU A 173 -18.79 16.75 5.35
C GLU A 173 -20.07 16.89 4.51
N LEU A 174 -20.36 15.90 3.66
CA LEU A 174 -21.58 15.87 2.85
C LEU A 174 -22.82 15.77 3.73
N TRP A 175 -22.82 14.87 4.71
CA TRP A 175 -23.92 14.71 5.67
C TRP A 175 -24.27 16.03 6.36
N ASN A 176 -23.28 16.70 6.96
CA ASN A 176 -23.50 17.96 7.69
C ASN A 176 -24.05 19.06 6.77
N SER A 177 -23.53 19.15 5.55
CA SER A 177 -23.98 20.14 4.57
C SER A 177 -25.44 19.93 4.16
N VAL A 178 -25.84 18.67 3.95
CA VAL A 178 -27.22 18.32 3.59
C VAL A 178 -28.17 18.55 4.76
N VAL A 179 -27.83 18.06 5.96
CA VAL A 179 -28.69 18.23 7.14
C VAL A 179 -28.93 19.71 7.44
N LYS A 180 -27.91 20.55 7.37
CA LYS A 180 -28.05 22.00 7.59
C LYS A 180 -29.08 22.62 6.63
N LYS A 181 -29.02 22.26 5.35
CA LYS A 181 -29.97 22.75 4.34
C LYS A 181 -31.39 22.21 4.53
N LEU A 182 -31.53 20.99 5.04
CA LEU A 182 -32.84 20.44 5.39
C LEU A 182 -33.45 21.15 6.59
N GLU A 183 -32.66 21.46 7.63
CA GLU A 183 -33.10 22.22 8.80
C GLU A 183 -33.67 23.59 8.42
N GLU A 184 -33.20 24.19 7.32
CA GLU A 184 -33.72 25.45 6.76
C GLU A 184 -35.03 25.28 5.96
N LYS A 185 -35.34 24.06 5.47
CA LYS A 185 -36.40 23.80 4.48
C LYS A 185 -37.64 23.08 5.04
N VAL A 186 -37.54 22.38 6.17
CA VAL A 186 -38.64 21.57 6.72
C VAL A 186 -39.00 21.92 8.16
N GLU A 187 -40.26 21.70 8.52
CA GLU A 187 -40.79 21.98 9.86
C GLU A 187 -40.31 20.94 10.89
N VAL A 188 -40.36 19.65 10.54
CA VAL A 188 -39.95 18.56 11.44
C VAL A 188 -38.90 17.70 10.76
N LEU A 189 -37.65 17.80 11.23
CA LEU A 189 -36.54 16.98 10.75
C LEU A 189 -36.12 15.92 11.78
N LYS A 190 -36.16 14.65 11.37
CA LYS A 190 -35.55 13.53 12.09
C LYS A 190 -34.26 13.14 11.41
N LYS A 191 -33.14 13.36 12.10
CA LYS A 191 -31.80 13.13 11.58
C LYS A 191 -31.17 11.88 12.20
N PHE A 192 -30.84 10.91 11.35
CA PHE A 192 -30.13 9.71 11.75
C PHE A 192 -28.81 9.65 10.99
N ASN A 193 -27.73 10.05 11.66
CA ASN A 193 -26.39 9.87 11.10
C ASN A 193 -26.03 8.39 11.12
N THR A 194 -26.28 7.73 9.99
CA THR A 194 -26.04 6.29 9.80
C THR A 194 -24.71 5.99 9.11
N ILE A 195 -23.79 6.95 9.06
CA ILE A 195 -22.41 6.70 8.63
C ILE A 195 -21.78 5.70 9.59
N CYS A 196 -21.18 4.64 9.05
CA CYS A 196 -20.60 3.58 9.88
C CYS A 196 -19.33 4.07 10.58
N THR A 197 -19.14 3.71 11.85
CA THR A 197 -17.92 4.03 12.61
C THR A 197 -16.66 3.54 11.89
N ALA A 198 -16.70 2.33 11.32
CA ALA A 198 -15.57 1.79 10.57
C ALA A 198 -15.22 2.63 9.33
N THR A 199 -16.21 3.28 8.70
CA THR A 199 -15.95 4.22 7.60
C THR A 199 -15.26 5.47 8.12
N LYS A 200 -15.75 6.05 9.22
CA LYS A 200 -15.16 7.23 9.84
C LYS A 200 -13.69 6.99 10.23
N GLU A 201 -13.42 5.95 11.01
CA GLU A 201 -12.06 5.60 11.45
C GLU A 201 -11.11 5.38 10.27
N ARG A 202 -11.58 4.74 9.20
CA ARG A 202 -10.79 4.49 7.99
C ARG A 202 -10.50 5.77 7.21
N GLN A 203 -11.46 6.69 7.14
CA GLN A 203 -11.25 8.01 6.54
C GLN A 203 -10.26 8.86 7.35
N GLU A 204 -10.37 8.83 8.68
CA GLU A 204 -9.45 9.53 9.60
C GLU A 204 -8.03 8.97 9.51
N SER A 205 -7.86 7.65 9.63
CA SER A 205 -6.56 7.00 9.50
C SER A 205 -5.94 7.20 8.12
N CYS A 206 -6.74 7.18 7.05
CA CYS A 206 -6.27 7.50 5.70
C CYS A 206 -5.77 8.95 5.59
N ALA A 207 -6.51 9.92 6.13
CA ALA A 207 -6.09 11.31 6.15
C ALA A 207 -4.82 11.55 6.99
N GLU A 208 -4.67 10.87 8.13
CA GLU A 208 -3.49 10.95 8.97
C GLU A 208 -2.22 10.45 8.27
N VAL A 209 -2.31 9.30 7.60
CA VAL A 209 -1.20 8.74 6.82
C VAL A 209 -0.89 9.64 5.63
N ALA A 210 -1.89 10.10 4.89
CA ALA A 210 -1.71 10.93 3.70
C ALA A 210 -0.97 12.25 3.97
N LYS A 211 -1.04 12.79 5.20
CA LYS A 211 -0.31 14.00 5.61
C LYS A 211 1.19 13.79 5.85
N GLN A 212 1.66 12.54 5.92
CA GLN A 212 3.00 12.19 6.42
C GLN A 212 3.87 11.48 5.38
N VAL A 213 3.38 11.31 4.15
CA VAL A 213 3.99 10.45 3.12
C VAL A 213 4.15 11.19 1.79
N ASP A 214 5.10 10.73 0.98
CA ASP A 214 5.44 11.31 -0.31
C ASP A 214 4.51 10.80 -1.43
N ALA A 215 3.95 9.60 -1.25
CA ALA A 215 2.90 9.02 -2.09
C ALA A 215 1.90 8.20 -1.27
N MET A 216 0.67 8.12 -1.75
CA MET A 216 -0.39 7.28 -1.20
C MET A 216 -0.79 6.21 -2.22
N ILE A 217 -0.81 4.95 -1.79
CA ILE A 217 -1.40 3.83 -2.52
C ILE A 217 -2.74 3.49 -1.87
N VAL A 218 -3.82 3.60 -2.64
CA VAL A 218 -5.18 3.28 -2.21
C VAL A 218 -5.62 2.02 -2.95
N ILE A 219 -5.72 0.91 -2.21
CA ILE A 219 -5.96 -0.42 -2.78
C ILE A 219 -7.44 -0.78 -2.70
N GLY A 220 -8.05 -1.13 -3.83
CA GLY A 220 -9.39 -1.73 -3.89
C GLY A 220 -10.18 -1.35 -5.13
N GLY A 221 -11.38 -1.92 -5.26
CA GLY A 221 -12.18 -1.81 -6.49
C GLY A 221 -12.44 -0.37 -6.97
N TYR A 222 -12.34 -0.11 -8.27
CA TYR A 222 -12.65 1.20 -8.89
C TYR A 222 -14.11 1.61 -8.69
N HIS A 223 -15.01 0.64 -8.53
CA HIS A 223 -16.43 0.85 -8.28
C HIS A 223 -16.82 0.85 -6.79
N SER A 224 -15.86 0.64 -5.88
CA SER A 224 -16.13 0.65 -4.43
C SER A 224 -16.31 2.09 -3.94
N SER A 225 -17.52 2.41 -3.47
CA SER A 225 -17.84 3.70 -2.86
C SER A 225 -16.82 4.07 -1.80
N ASN A 226 -16.54 3.17 -0.85
CA ASN A 226 -15.58 3.44 0.23
C ASN A 226 -14.17 3.73 -0.32
N THR A 227 -13.69 2.94 -1.29
CA THR A 227 -12.35 3.13 -1.88
C THR A 227 -12.23 4.48 -2.58
N GLN A 228 -13.23 4.86 -3.38
CA GLN A 228 -13.26 6.15 -4.06
C GLN A 228 -13.17 7.34 -3.08
N LYS A 229 -13.83 7.24 -1.91
CA LYS A 229 -13.74 8.30 -0.88
C LYS A 229 -12.33 8.38 -0.29
N LEU A 230 -11.65 7.25 -0.07
CA LEU A 230 -10.27 7.24 0.39
C LEU A 230 -9.32 7.86 -0.63
N VAL A 231 -9.54 7.63 -1.93
CA VAL A 231 -8.77 8.30 -3.00
C VAL A 231 -8.98 9.81 -2.94
N GLN A 232 -10.23 10.27 -2.83
CA GLN A 232 -10.55 11.70 -2.73
C GLN A 232 -9.90 12.33 -1.50
N ILE A 233 -9.96 11.67 -0.34
CA ILE A 233 -9.34 12.14 0.91
C ILE A 233 -7.81 12.17 0.77
N SER A 234 -7.21 11.11 0.23
CA SER A 234 -5.76 11.03 0.03
C SER A 234 -5.27 12.16 -0.88
N LYS A 235 -5.95 12.43 -1.99
CA LYS A 235 -5.63 13.52 -2.93
C LYS A 235 -5.69 14.92 -2.31
N LYS A 236 -6.48 15.12 -1.24
CA LYS A 236 -6.53 16.41 -0.51
C LYS A 236 -5.20 16.70 0.21
N TYR A 237 -4.45 15.68 0.62
CA TYR A 237 -3.23 15.83 1.43
C TYR A 237 -1.94 15.36 0.73
N CYS A 238 -2.05 14.43 -0.21
CA CYS A 238 -0.94 13.84 -0.96
C CYS A 238 -1.29 13.82 -2.46
N PRO A 239 -0.76 14.77 -3.27
CA PRO A 239 -1.04 14.82 -4.71
C PRO A 239 -0.64 13.53 -5.46
N ASN A 240 0.41 12.86 -5.00
CA ASN A 240 0.89 11.58 -5.50
C ASN A 240 0.04 10.41 -4.95
N THR A 241 -1.27 10.46 -5.17
CA THR A 241 -2.20 9.38 -4.80
C THR A 241 -2.49 8.50 -6.01
N TYR A 242 -2.25 7.20 -5.85
CA TYR A 242 -2.50 6.17 -6.85
C TYR A 242 -3.57 5.20 -6.36
N HIS A 243 -4.59 4.98 -7.19
CA HIS A 243 -5.65 4.00 -6.96
C HIS A 243 -5.29 2.76 -7.77
N ILE A 244 -5.16 1.62 -7.09
CA ILE A 244 -4.87 0.32 -7.71
C ILE A 244 -5.86 -0.75 -7.23
N GLU A 245 -6.12 -1.77 -8.04
CA GLU A 245 -6.84 -2.97 -7.61
C GLU A 245 -5.90 -4.12 -7.24
N ILE A 246 -4.79 -4.26 -7.96
CA ILE A 246 -3.80 -5.34 -7.81
C ILE A 246 -2.38 -4.79 -7.77
N ALA A 247 -1.44 -5.59 -7.26
CA ALA A 247 -0.03 -5.21 -7.14
C ALA A 247 0.62 -4.89 -8.50
N GLU A 248 0.10 -5.45 -9.60
CA GLU A 248 0.52 -5.22 -10.99
C GLU A 248 0.32 -3.79 -11.45
N GLU A 249 -0.65 -3.09 -10.88
CA GLU A 249 -0.95 -1.70 -11.22
C GLU A 249 -0.07 -0.68 -10.46
N LEU A 250 0.83 -1.15 -9.58
CA LEU A 250 1.72 -0.26 -8.84
C LEU A 250 2.57 0.59 -9.81
N PRO A 251 2.61 1.93 -9.61
CA PRO A 251 3.36 2.85 -10.47
C PRO A 251 4.85 2.85 -10.10
N ILE A 252 5.53 1.72 -10.37
CA ILE A 252 6.90 1.43 -9.91
C ILE A 252 7.86 2.58 -10.20
N VAL A 253 7.80 3.16 -11.41
CA VAL A 253 8.68 4.24 -11.85
C VAL A 253 8.53 5.48 -10.97
N GLN A 254 7.29 5.84 -10.63
CA GLN A 254 6.98 7.00 -9.80
C GLN A 254 7.35 6.79 -8.34
N LEU A 255 7.43 5.53 -7.88
CA LEU A 255 7.74 5.19 -6.49
C LEU A 255 9.24 5.03 -6.23
N LYS A 256 10.07 4.82 -7.26
CA LYS A 256 11.49 4.44 -7.14
C LYS A 256 12.38 5.40 -6.33
N ASN A 257 11.98 6.65 -6.12
CA ASN A 257 12.78 7.67 -5.43
C ASN A 257 12.06 8.30 -4.22
N LEU A 258 10.99 7.67 -3.74
CA LEU A 258 10.22 8.18 -2.60
C LEU A 258 10.71 7.55 -1.31
N ASN A 259 10.66 8.31 -0.21
CA ASN A 259 11.19 7.87 1.08
C ASN A 259 10.08 7.27 1.95
N LYS A 260 8.85 7.79 1.82
CA LYS A 260 7.70 7.37 2.60
C LYS A 260 6.52 7.11 1.69
N ILE A 261 6.04 5.88 1.67
CA ILE A 261 4.84 5.48 0.94
C ILE A 261 3.76 5.12 1.96
N GLY A 262 2.61 5.77 1.86
CA GLY A 262 1.42 5.40 2.62
C GLY A 262 0.60 4.37 1.87
N VAL A 263 0.04 3.41 2.59
CA VAL A 263 -0.86 2.39 2.04
C VAL A 263 -2.16 2.41 2.82
N THR A 264 -3.27 2.47 2.10
CA THR A 264 -4.60 2.24 2.66
C THR A 264 -5.39 1.34 1.72
N ALA A 265 -6.51 0.82 2.20
CA ALA A 265 -7.33 -0.07 1.40
C ALA A 265 -8.82 0.05 1.75
N GLY A 266 -9.65 -0.16 0.73
CA GLY A 266 -11.09 -0.15 0.86
C GLY A 266 -11.62 -1.22 1.82
N ALA A 267 -12.81 -0.98 2.35
CA ALA A 267 -13.50 -1.91 3.27
C ALA A 267 -13.83 -3.29 2.66
N SER A 268 -13.75 -3.41 1.33
CA SER A 268 -13.96 -4.63 0.55
C SER A 268 -12.66 -5.20 -0.01
N THR A 269 -11.50 -4.65 0.38
CA THR A 269 -10.19 -5.13 -0.08
C THR A 269 -9.64 -6.15 0.93
N PRO A 270 -9.35 -7.39 0.50
CA PRO A 270 -8.81 -8.40 1.39
C PRO A 270 -7.33 -8.19 1.74
N ASP A 271 -6.92 -8.73 2.89
CA ASP A 271 -5.57 -8.56 3.44
C ASP A 271 -4.47 -9.12 2.53
N TRP A 272 -4.75 -10.16 1.72
CA TRP A 272 -3.74 -10.75 0.83
C TRP A 272 -3.35 -9.81 -0.31
N ILE A 273 -4.30 -9.05 -0.88
CA ILE A 273 -4.00 -8.04 -1.92
C ILE A 273 -3.13 -6.91 -1.35
N ILE A 274 -3.41 -6.50 -0.10
CA ILE A 274 -2.61 -5.46 0.58
C ILE A 274 -1.18 -5.97 0.79
N LYS A 275 -1.03 -7.23 1.24
CA LYS A 275 0.27 -7.86 1.46
C LYS A 275 1.06 -8.00 0.16
N GLU A 276 0.43 -8.46 -0.91
CA GLU A 276 1.06 -8.59 -2.24
C GLU A 276 1.61 -7.24 -2.74
N ALA A 277 0.84 -6.16 -2.59
CA ALA A 277 1.30 -4.82 -2.95
C ALA A 277 2.51 -4.37 -2.10
N ILE A 278 2.47 -4.61 -0.79
CA ILE A 278 3.58 -4.27 0.13
C ILE A 278 4.83 -5.09 -0.20
N GLU A 279 4.69 -6.40 -0.44
CA GLU A 279 5.78 -7.28 -0.82
C GLU A 279 6.44 -6.83 -2.12
N LYS A 280 5.64 -6.45 -3.12
CA LYS A 280 6.14 -5.91 -4.38
C LYS A 280 6.91 -4.61 -4.20
N MET A 281 6.42 -3.69 -3.36
CA MET A 281 7.16 -2.46 -3.02
C MET A 281 8.48 -2.74 -2.29
N ASN A 282 8.50 -3.70 -1.36
CA ASN A 282 9.74 -4.09 -0.67
C ASN A 282 10.75 -4.76 -1.61
N ASN A 283 10.29 -5.54 -2.58
CA ASN A 283 11.18 -6.19 -3.55
C ASN A 283 11.85 -5.17 -4.49
N MET A 284 11.13 -4.11 -4.88
CA MET A 284 11.72 -2.99 -5.64
C MET A 284 12.87 -2.31 -4.89
N GLU A 285 12.74 -2.13 -3.58
CA GLU A 285 13.79 -1.54 -2.75
C GLU A 285 15.03 -2.43 -2.71
N LYS A 286 14.86 -3.75 -2.54
CA LYS A 286 15.96 -4.72 -2.55
C LYS A 286 16.72 -4.72 -3.88
N GLU A 287 16.00 -4.68 -5.00
CA GLU A 287 16.60 -4.63 -6.34
C GLU A 287 17.39 -3.32 -6.53
N ASN A 288 16.84 -2.18 -6.12
CA ASN A 288 17.52 -0.89 -6.19
C ASN A 288 18.80 -0.87 -5.33
N ASN A 289 18.73 -1.36 -4.08
CA ASN A 289 19.89 -1.42 -3.19
C ASN A 289 20.98 -2.34 -3.74
N SER A 290 20.61 -3.54 -4.21
CA SER A 290 21.56 -4.49 -4.82
C SER A 290 22.26 -3.91 -6.04
N MET A 291 21.53 -3.20 -6.90
CA MET A 291 22.12 -2.53 -8.06
C MET A 291 23.04 -1.37 -7.64
N MET A 292 22.68 -0.63 -6.59
CA MET A 292 23.50 0.46 -6.08
C MET A 292 24.78 -0.04 -5.42
N ASP A 293 24.71 -1.12 -4.64
CA ASP A 293 25.87 -1.78 -4.04
C ASP A 293 26.83 -2.29 -5.13
N MET A 294 26.30 -2.94 -6.17
CA MET A 294 27.09 -3.39 -7.32
C MET A 294 27.74 -2.21 -8.07
N MET A 295 27.02 -1.10 -8.26
CA MET A 295 27.57 0.11 -8.88
C MET A 295 28.67 0.75 -8.01
N GLU A 296 28.53 0.76 -6.69
CA GLU A 296 29.54 1.28 -5.76
C GLU A 296 30.79 0.39 -5.76
N GLU A 297 30.65 -0.94 -5.81
CA GLU A 297 31.78 -1.87 -5.98
C GLU A 297 32.53 -1.62 -7.30
N ILE A 298 31.79 -1.47 -8.41
CA ILE A 298 32.38 -1.14 -9.72
C ILE A 298 33.08 0.22 -9.65
N GLU A 299 32.47 1.25 -9.05
CA GLU A 299 33.09 2.56 -8.94
C GLU A 299 34.37 2.52 -8.08
N ASN A 300 34.36 1.75 -6.99
CA ASN A 300 35.53 1.57 -6.14
C ASN A 300 36.70 0.89 -6.87
N THR A 301 36.44 -0.09 -7.74
CA THR A 301 37.49 -0.72 -8.58
C THR A 301 38.00 0.20 -9.69
N LEU A 302 37.17 1.13 -10.19
CA LEU A 302 37.52 2.07 -11.25
C LEU A 302 38.25 3.33 -10.76
N ARG A 303 38.18 3.65 -9.46
CA ARG A 303 38.92 4.79 -8.89
C ARG A 303 40.42 4.52 -8.93
N VAL A 304 41.23 5.53 -9.25
CA VAL A 304 42.69 5.45 -9.11
C VAL A 304 43.06 6.10 -7.77
N PRO A 305 43.85 5.43 -6.91
CA PRO A 305 44.21 5.99 -5.61
C PRO A 305 44.99 7.30 -5.81
N ARG A 306 44.66 8.32 -5.03
CA ARG A 306 45.29 9.65 -5.20
C ARG A 306 46.75 9.61 -4.75
N ARG A 307 47.62 10.31 -5.49
CA ARG A 307 48.98 10.58 -5.01
C ARG A 307 48.94 11.14 -3.59
N GLY A 308 49.71 10.55 -2.70
CA GLY A 308 49.81 10.99 -1.31
C GLY A 308 48.99 10.18 -0.31
N THR A 309 48.21 9.19 -0.74
CA THR A 309 47.45 8.31 0.16
C THR A 309 48.22 7.03 0.48
N THR A 310 47.95 6.44 1.64
CA THR A 310 48.39 5.08 1.99
C THR A 310 47.35 4.07 1.50
N VAL A 311 47.81 3.00 0.84
CA VAL A 311 46.97 1.87 0.40
C VAL A 311 47.47 0.58 1.04
N LYS A 312 46.56 -0.38 1.22
CA LYS A 312 46.88 -1.76 1.60
C LYS A 312 46.69 -2.65 0.40
N GLY A 313 47.56 -3.64 0.24
CA GLY A 313 47.39 -4.63 -0.81
C GLY A 313 48.12 -5.92 -0.52
N THR A 314 47.83 -6.92 -1.33
CA THR A 314 48.41 -8.26 -1.23
C THR A 314 49.54 -8.40 -2.23
N VAL A 315 50.70 -8.89 -1.79
CA VAL A 315 51.84 -9.13 -2.67
C VAL A 315 51.50 -10.25 -3.65
N ILE A 316 51.55 -9.93 -4.94
CA ILE A 316 51.25 -10.88 -6.03
C ILE A 316 52.52 -11.58 -6.46
N HIS A 317 53.60 -10.81 -6.62
CA HIS A 317 54.86 -11.29 -7.14
C HIS A 317 56.01 -10.46 -6.56
N VAL A 318 57.14 -11.11 -6.29
CA VAL A 318 58.36 -10.47 -5.81
C VAL A 318 59.49 -10.83 -6.75
N THR A 319 60.23 -9.83 -7.22
CA THR A 319 61.45 -10.01 -8.03
C THR A 319 62.66 -9.48 -7.28
N ASP A 320 63.85 -9.60 -7.86
CA ASP A 320 65.09 -9.05 -7.29
C ASP A 320 65.11 -7.51 -7.22
N ASP A 321 64.23 -6.85 -7.99
CA ASP A 321 64.23 -5.40 -8.20
C ASP A 321 62.93 -4.70 -7.77
N GLU A 322 61.82 -5.43 -7.57
CA GLU A 322 60.53 -4.83 -7.19
C GLU A 322 59.55 -5.81 -6.52
N ILE A 323 58.53 -5.25 -5.86
CA ILE A 323 57.39 -5.97 -5.28
C ILE A 323 56.12 -5.51 -5.98
N MET A 324 55.40 -6.43 -6.61
CA MET A 324 54.07 -6.18 -7.21
C MET A 324 52.97 -6.49 -6.19
N VAL A 325 52.01 -5.57 -6.08
CA VAL A 325 50.98 -5.57 -5.04
C VAL A 325 49.61 -5.35 -5.65
N ASN A 326 48.69 -6.27 -5.43
CA ASN A 326 47.28 -6.07 -5.76
C ASN A 326 46.68 -5.14 -4.71
N ILE A 327 46.33 -3.94 -5.12
CA ILE A 327 45.79 -2.89 -4.24
C ILE A 327 44.27 -2.73 -4.37
N GLY A 328 43.59 -3.66 -5.05
CA GLY A 328 42.12 -3.66 -5.19
C GLY A 328 41.57 -2.64 -6.21
N TYR A 329 42.42 -2.15 -7.11
CA TYR A 329 42.07 -1.18 -8.16
C TYR A 329 42.37 -1.75 -9.56
N LYS A 330 42.02 -1.01 -10.62
CA LYS A 330 42.26 -1.42 -12.02
C LYS A 330 43.72 -1.76 -12.36
N SER A 331 44.68 -1.09 -11.74
CA SER A 331 46.12 -1.30 -11.97
C SER A 331 46.79 -1.82 -10.70
N ASP A 332 47.74 -2.73 -10.87
CA ASP A 332 48.58 -3.21 -9.78
C ASP A 332 49.57 -2.13 -9.35
N GLY A 333 49.96 -2.21 -8.07
CA GLY A 333 50.96 -1.35 -7.48
C GLY A 333 52.35 -1.95 -7.56
N ILE A 334 53.37 -1.15 -7.88
CA ILE A 334 54.77 -1.58 -7.89
C ILE A 334 55.54 -0.81 -6.83
N ILE A 335 56.28 -1.53 -5.99
CA ILE A 335 57.25 -0.97 -5.03
C ILE A 335 58.66 -1.35 -5.53
N PRO A 336 59.36 -0.45 -6.23
CA PRO A 336 60.74 -0.69 -6.64
C PRO A 336 61.66 -0.79 -5.43
N LYS A 337 62.77 -1.52 -5.56
CA LYS A 337 63.79 -1.71 -4.52
C LYS A 337 64.23 -0.41 -3.83
N SER A 338 64.35 0.67 -4.59
CA SER A 338 64.71 2.02 -4.10
C SER A 338 63.67 2.64 -3.15
N GLU A 339 62.43 2.16 -3.20
CA GLU A 339 61.29 2.61 -2.40
C GLU A 339 60.85 1.60 -1.32
N ILE A 340 61.57 0.48 -1.19
CA ILE A 340 61.36 -0.52 -0.13
C ILE A 340 61.94 -0.05 1.20
N SER A 341 63.21 0.39 1.21
CA SER A 341 63.96 0.75 2.43
C SER A 341 65.05 1.80 2.14
N ASN A 342 65.66 2.34 3.20
CA ASN A 342 66.86 3.19 3.10
C ASN A 342 68.15 2.37 2.91
N ASP A 343 68.09 1.05 3.02
CA ASP A 343 69.23 0.16 2.84
C ASP A 343 69.48 -0.16 1.34
N PRO A 344 70.65 0.21 0.77
CA PRO A 344 70.98 -0.08 -0.63
C PRO A 344 71.08 -1.57 -0.96
N PHE A 345 71.26 -2.44 0.04
CA PHE A 345 71.42 -3.88 -0.13
C PHE A 345 70.16 -4.68 0.23
N VAL A 346 69.02 -4.00 0.41
CA VAL A 346 67.75 -4.65 0.76
C VAL A 346 67.36 -5.70 -0.30
N ASN A 347 67.03 -6.92 0.14
CA ASN A 347 66.51 -7.95 -0.75
C ASN A 347 64.98 -7.97 -0.67
N PRO A 348 64.23 -7.70 -1.76
CA PRO A 348 62.77 -7.69 -1.75
C PRO A 348 62.14 -8.99 -1.21
N HIS A 349 62.72 -10.16 -1.52
CA HIS A 349 62.24 -11.48 -1.05
C HIS A 349 62.36 -11.68 0.46
N GLN A 350 63.19 -10.88 1.15
CA GLN A 350 63.29 -10.88 2.61
C GLN A 350 62.26 -9.95 3.25
N ILE A 351 61.70 -9.02 2.48
CA ILE A 351 60.79 -7.98 2.97
C ILE A 351 59.33 -8.41 2.87
N ALA A 352 58.98 -9.17 1.84
CA ALA A 352 57.65 -9.76 1.68
C ALA A 352 57.71 -11.03 0.82
N LYS A 353 56.70 -11.87 0.97
CA LYS A 353 56.43 -13.07 0.17
C LYS A 353 55.08 -12.94 -0.53
N GLU A 354 54.88 -13.71 -1.60
CA GLU A 354 53.58 -13.79 -2.26
C GLU A 354 52.49 -14.19 -1.26
N GLY A 355 51.38 -13.45 -1.26
CA GLY A 355 50.28 -13.58 -0.30
C GLY A 355 50.41 -12.71 0.95
N ASP A 356 51.55 -12.07 1.20
CA ASP A 356 51.69 -11.15 2.35
C ASP A 356 50.89 -9.85 2.13
N GLU A 357 50.31 -9.30 3.20
CA GLU A 357 49.73 -7.96 3.18
C GLU A 357 50.80 -6.89 3.40
N ILE A 358 50.80 -5.86 2.57
CA ILE A 358 51.73 -4.73 2.66
C ILE A 358 50.99 -3.39 2.60
N GLU A 359 51.38 -2.47 3.50
CA GLU A 359 50.96 -1.07 3.45
C GLU A 359 52.00 -0.25 2.70
N ALA A 360 51.58 0.54 1.72
CA ALA A 360 52.47 1.37 0.93
C ALA A 360 51.86 2.73 0.57
N TYR A 361 52.72 3.72 0.36
CA TYR A 361 52.35 5.10 0.04
C TYR A 361 52.32 5.32 -1.47
N VAL A 362 51.25 5.91 -1.99
CA VAL A 362 51.08 6.17 -3.43
C VAL A 362 51.93 7.37 -3.86
N LEU A 363 53.00 7.09 -4.61
CA LEU A 363 53.92 8.11 -5.14
C LEU A 363 53.40 8.74 -6.42
N ARG A 364 52.92 7.91 -7.35
CA ARG A 364 52.37 8.28 -8.65
C ARG A 364 51.31 7.28 -9.04
N THR A 365 50.36 7.74 -9.84
CA THR A 365 49.21 6.95 -10.29
C THR A 365 49.43 6.30 -11.65
N ASP A 366 50.57 6.57 -12.27
CA ASP A 366 51.03 6.01 -13.54
C ASP A 366 52.56 6.15 -13.58
N ASP A 367 53.26 5.06 -13.85
CA ASP A 367 54.70 4.97 -14.01
C ASP A 367 55.15 5.02 -15.49
N GLY A 368 54.21 5.08 -16.43
CA GLY A 368 54.44 5.06 -17.88
C GLY A 368 54.18 3.69 -18.52
N GLU A 369 54.04 2.63 -17.73
CA GLU A 369 53.65 1.28 -18.17
C GLU A 369 52.24 0.89 -17.68
N GLY A 370 51.55 1.80 -17.01
CA GLY A 370 50.18 1.63 -16.54
C GLY A 370 50.05 1.10 -15.11
N ASN A 371 51.15 1.02 -14.35
CA ASN A 371 51.16 0.59 -12.95
C ASN A 371 51.19 1.78 -11.98
N ILE A 372 50.78 1.53 -10.74
CA ILE A 372 50.77 2.54 -9.68
C ILE A 372 52.07 2.45 -8.88
N LEU A 373 52.84 3.53 -8.87
CA LEU A 373 54.11 3.57 -8.14
C LEU A 373 53.88 3.76 -6.63
N LEU A 374 54.35 2.82 -5.84
CA LEU A 374 54.17 2.73 -4.39
C LEU A 374 55.51 2.85 -3.64
N SER A 375 55.46 3.22 -2.36
CA SER A 375 56.63 3.30 -1.48
C SER A 375 56.34 2.81 -0.07
N LYS A 376 57.06 1.76 0.36
CA LYS A 376 57.05 1.27 1.74
C LYS A 376 57.87 2.17 2.66
N LYS A 377 59.02 2.61 2.15
CA LYS A 377 59.96 3.51 2.84
C LYS A 377 59.28 4.77 3.39
N ARG A 378 58.36 5.37 2.63
CA ARG A 378 57.64 6.57 3.09
C ARG A 378 56.69 6.30 4.25
N ILE A 379 56.01 5.15 4.27
CA ILE A 379 55.17 4.72 5.40
C ILE A 379 56.01 4.54 6.66
N ASP A 380 57.17 3.90 6.54
CA ASP A 380 58.07 3.68 7.68
C ASP A 380 58.62 4.98 8.26
N ILE A 381 58.86 5.98 7.41
CA ILE A 381 59.27 7.33 7.82
C ILE A 381 58.11 8.07 8.50
N GLU A 382 56.89 8.03 7.94
CA GLU A 382 55.70 8.66 8.53
C GLU A 382 55.32 8.04 9.89
N LYS A 383 55.40 6.70 10.03
CA LYS A 383 55.18 6.01 11.30
C LYS A 383 56.21 6.43 12.36
N LYS A 384 57.49 6.58 11.98
CA LYS A 384 58.54 7.09 12.88
C LYS A 384 58.28 8.54 13.31
N LEU A 385 57.89 9.42 12.38
CA LEU A 385 57.59 10.83 12.67
C LEU A 385 56.29 11.03 13.48
N GLY A 386 55.26 10.21 13.22
CA GLY A 386 53.99 10.24 13.95
C GLY A 386 54.14 9.78 15.41
N ASN A 387 55.00 8.79 15.68
CA ASN A 387 55.31 8.36 17.04
C ASN A 387 56.06 9.45 17.83
N ILE A 388 56.91 10.25 17.18
CA ILE A 388 57.59 11.38 17.83
C ILE A 388 56.59 12.48 18.22
N ARG A 389 55.60 12.79 17.34
CA ARG A 389 54.56 13.80 17.62
C ARG A 389 53.51 13.42 18.66
N ARG A 390 53.29 12.12 18.93
CA ARG A 390 52.39 11.64 20.02
C ARG A 390 53.09 11.49 21.36
N SER A 391 54.43 11.55 21.37
CA SER A 391 55.29 11.45 22.55
C SER A 391 55.78 12.81 23.05
N SER A 392 55.33 13.90 22.41
CA SER A 392 55.55 15.31 22.77
C SER A 392 54.20 15.91 23.16
#